data_AF-A0A0F0IDF0-F1
#
_entry.id   AF-A0A0F0IDF0-F1
#
_cell.length_a   1.000
_cell.length_b   1.000
_cell.length_c   1.000
_cell.angle_alpha   90.00
_cell.angle_beta   90.00
_cell.angle_gamma   90.00
#
_symmetry.space_group_name_H-M   'P 1'
#
loop_
_entity.id
_entity.type
_entity.pdbx_description
1 polymer ?
#
loop_
_entity_poly.entity_id
_entity_poly.type
_entity_poly.pdbx_seq_one_letter_code
_entity_poly.pdbx_strand_id
1 'polypeptide(L)'
;MSGAYIQARMDHAISSQPRKVLKAPDRPIAIRENYITDSRTLLTLRPQGDAQSVAAYKVQDENGVTQFAASATGAPRLAPFGNLVFTFANVAVTDVKGSVDDNRVTLEVERHGRVLESFDIVDGERKVAEVHESVQHNPKLALTPNTRRNYRHVLDIIVTPGVDLSLVTAIAIIVSDIVFGSE
;
A
#
# COMPACT_ATOMS: atom_id res chain seq x y z
N MET A 1 24.72 -17.40 1.38
CA MET A 1 23.44 -17.04 0.75
C MET A 1 23.66 -15.76 -0.04
N SER A 2 23.32 -15.80 -1.34
CA SER A 2 24.00 -15.12 -2.45
C SER A 2 23.65 -13.63 -2.62
N GLY A 3 24.63 -12.83 -3.08
CA GLY A 3 24.46 -11.43 -3.51
C GLY A 3 23.43 -11.20 -4.62
N ALA A 4 22.87 -12.27 -5.21
CA ALA A 4 21.76 -12.22 -6.16
C ALA A 4 20.49 -11.54 -5.61
N TYR A 5 20.22 -11.63 -4.30
CA TYR A 5 19.05 -10.96 -3.70
C TYR A 5 19.25 -9.44 -3.53
N ILE A 6 20.50 -9.01 -3.28
CA ILE A 6 20.87 -7.58 -3.20
C ILE A 6 20.81 -6.95 -4.58
N GLN A 7 21.30 -7.68 -5.59
CA GLN A 7 21.20 -7.30 -7.00
C GLN A 7 19.73 -7.19 -7.41
N ALA A 8 18.89 -8.16 -7.04
CA ALA A 8 17.45 -8.08 -7.27
C ALA A 8 16.87 -6.78 -6.70
N ARG A 9 17.12 -6.40 -5.42
CA ARG A 9 16.60 -5.14 -4.82
C ARG A 9 17.11 -3.86 -5.49
N MET A 10 18.39 -3.81 -5.86
CA MET A 10 18.96 -2.68 -6.61
C MET A 10 18.39 -2.58 -8.03
N ASP A 11 17.99 -3.71 -8.61
CA ASP A 11 17.44 -3.85 -9.96
C ASP A 11 15.90 -3.82 -10.01
N HIS A 12 15.19 -3.62 -8.88
CA HIS A 12 13.75 -3.39 -8.95
C HIS A 12 13.54 -2.01 -9.58
N ALA A 13 12.65 -1.96 -10.57
CA ALA A 13 12.30 -0.71 -11.24
C ALA A 13 11.67 0.26 -10.22
N ILE A 14 12.46 1.22 -9.76
CA ILE A 14 11.96 2.41 -9.09
C ILE A 14 11.34 3.29 -10.18
N SER A 15 10.18 3.86 -9.93
CA SER A 15 9.59 4.82 -10.85
C SER A 15 10.60 5.96 -11.08
N SER A 16 11.00 6.15 -12.33
CA SER A 16 11.87 7.26 -12.76
C SER A 16 11.09 8.57 -12.91
N GLN A 17 9.76 8.52 -12.75
CA GLN A 17 8.90 9.69 -12.85
C GLN A 17 8.99 10.55 -11.58
N PRO A 18 8.86 11.88 -11.71
CA PRO A 18 8.67 12.76 -10.56
C PRO A 18 7.46 12.29 -9.74
N ARG A 19 7.61 12.27 -8.41
CA ARG A 19 6.50 11.90 -7.52
C ARG A 19 5.32 12.85 -7.71
N LYS A 20 4.13 12.29 -7.87
CA LYS A 20 2.88 13.04 -8.01
C LYS A 20 2.48 13.69 -6.68
N VAL A 21 1.70 14.76 -6.77
CA VAL A 21 1.21 15.51 -5.61
C VAL A 21 0.13 14.71 -4.88
N LEU A 22 0.22 14.65 -3.55
CA LEU A 22 -0.82 14.06 -2.70
C LEU A 22 -2.05 14.98 -2.72
N LYS A 23 -3.12 14.56 -3.39
CA LYS A 23 -4.32 15.36 -3.58
C LYS A 23 -5.55 14.47 -3.67
N ALA A 24 -6.63 14.92 -3.04
CA ALA A 24 -7.92 14.24 -3.12
C ALA A 24 -8.38 14.04 -4.58
N PRO A 25 -9.04 12.91 -4.88
CA PRO A 25 -9.63 12.68 -6.19
C PRO A 25 -10.80 13.65 -6.45
N ASP A 26 -11.13 13.88 -7.72
CA ASP A 26 -12.25 14.78 -8.09
C ASP A 26 -13.61 14.14 -7.79
N ARG A 27 -13.66 12.80 -7.72
CA ARG A 27 -14.82 12.01 -7.34
C ARG A 27 -14.40 10.98 -6.28
N PRO A 28 -15.30 10.59 -5.36
CA PRO A 28 -14.94 9.57 -4.39
C PRO A 28 -14.53 8.24 -5.04
N ILE A 29 -13.55 7.57 -4.45
CA ILE A 29 -13.02 6.28 -4.92
C ILE A 29 -13.22 5.25 -3.82
N ALA A 30 -14.06 4.25 -4.08
CA ALA A 30 -14.35 3.23 -3.10
C ALA A 30 -14.66 1.86 -3.70
N ILE A 31 -14.39 0.82 -2.91
CA ILE A 31 -15.02 -0.50 -3.03
C ILE A 31 -16.08 -0.70 -1.96
N ARG A 32 -16.07 0.12 -0.90
CA ARG A 32 -17.05 0.19 0.17
C ARG A 32 -17.31 1.65 0.56
N GLU A 33 -18.53 2.11 0.38
CA GLU A 33 -18.91 3.51 0.66
C GLU A 33 -18.72 3.89 2.14
N ASN A 34 -18.99 2.97 3.06
CA ASN A 34 -18.92 3.21 4.51
C ASN A 34 -17.52 3.51 5.05
N TYR A 35 -16.48 3.32 4.24
CA TYR A 35 -15.09 3.54 4.63
C TYR A 35 -14.42 4.71 3.89
N ILE A 36 -15.19 5.50 3.14
CA ILE A 36 -14.72 6.75 2.55
C ILE A 36 -14.44 7.74 3.69
N THR A 37 -13.24 8.30 3.73
CA THR A 37 -12.87 9.32 4.72
C THR A 37 -13.13 10.74 4.21
N ASP A 38 -13.62 11.62 5.08
CA ASP A 38 -13.83 13.05 4.78
C ASP A 38 -12.59 13.91 5.07
N SER A 39 -11.57 13.33 5.70
CA SER A 39 -10.36 14.03 6.10
C SER A 39 -9.11 13.27 5.70
N ARG A 40 -7.97 13.95 5.69
CA ARG A 40 -6.68 13.28 5.49
C ARG A 40 -6.44 12.38 6.69
N THR A 41 -6.28 11.08 6.46
CA THR A 41 -6.17 10.08 7.52
C THR A 41 -4.80 9.40 7.46
N LEU A 42 -4.14 9.29 8.61
CA LEU A 42 -2.96 8.45 8.79
C LEU A 42 -3.36 7.14 9.48
N LEU A 43 -2.92 6.03 8.89
CA LEU A 43 -3.04 4.70 9.47
C LEU A 43 -1.65 4.07 9.63
N THR A 44 -1.49 3.23 10.64
CA THR A 44 -0.29 2.43 10.87
C THR A 44 -0.61 0.96 10.60
N LEU A 45 0.04 0.38 9.59
CA LEU A 45 -0.03 -1.04 9.27
C LEU A 45 1.07 -1.80 10.01
N ARG A 46 0.67 -2.70 10.91
CA ARG A 46 1.59 -3.54 11.70
C ARG A 46 1.43 -5.00 11.34
N PRO A 47 2.47 -5.67 10.82
CA PRO A 47 2.49 -7.12 10.74
C PRO A 47 2.48 -7.72 12.16
N GLN A 48 1.47 -8.53 12.45
CA GLN A 48 1.30 -9.20 13.74
C GLN A 48 1.98 -10.55 13.80
N GLY A 49 2.01 -11.30 12.69
CA GLY A 49 2.63 -12.62 12.53
C GLY A 49 2.68 -13.46 13.82
N ASP A 50 1.68 -14.29 14.10
CA ASP A 50 1.69 -15.17 15.27
C ASP A 50 1.72 -16.65 14.86
N ALA A 51 1.66 -17.55 15.84
CA ALA A 51 1.62 -19.00 15.60
C ALA A 51 0.38 -19.45 14.79
N GLN A 52 -0.65 -18.59 14.65
CA GLN A 52 -1.88 -18.89 13.92
C GLN A 52 -1.90 -18.30 12.52
N SER A 53 -1.19 -17.19 12.27
CA SER A 53 -1.00 -16.63 10.93
C SER A 53 0.29 -15.83 10.84
N VAL A 54 1.23 -16.32 10.04
CA VAL A 54 2.50 -15.64 9.72
C VAL A 54 2.26 -14.30 9.00
N ALA A 55 1.14 -14.19 8.28
CA ALA A 55 0.75 -13.02 7.49
C ALA A 55 -0.53 -12.34 8.02
N ALA A 56 -0.63 -12.18 9.34
CA ALA A 56 -1.65 -11.34 9.98
C ALA A 56 -1.20 -9.88 10.08
N TYR A 57 -2.14 -8.96 9.88
CA TYR A 57 -1.94 -7.52 9.91
C TYR A 57 -2.97 -6.84 10.82
N LYS A 58 -2.51 -5.85 11.60
CA LYS A 58 -3.37 -4.90 12.30
C LYS A 58 -3.15 -3.51 11.73
N VAL A 59 -4.24 -2.82 11.43
CA VAL A 59 -4.23 -1.47 10.89
C VAL A 59 -4.85 -0.58 11.94
N GLN A 60 -4.06 0.35 12.44
CA GLN A 60 -4.44 1.25 13.53
C GLN A 60 -4.52 2.67 13.04
N ASP A 61 -5.38 3.49 13.64
CA ASP A 61 -5.34 4.94 13.45
C ASP A 61 -4.25 5.60 14.30
N GLU A 62 -4.18 6.94 14.23
CA GLU A 62 -3.24 7.77 14.99
C GLU A 62 -3.35 7.60 16.51
N ASN A 63 -4.51 7.18 17.01
CA ASN A 63 -4.75 6.93 18.43
C ASN A 63 -4.43 5.49 18.86
N GLY A 64 -3.97 4.66 17.92
CA GLY A 64 -3.69 3.24 18.15
C GLY A 64 -4.94 2.35 18.14
N VAL A 65 -6.12 2.88 17.80
CA VAL A 65 -7.35 2.10 17.72
C VAL A 65 -7.32 1.26 16.45
N THR A 66 -7.62 -0.04 16.58
CA THR A 66 -7.63 -0.95 15.42
C THR A 66 -8.85 -0.68 14.56
N GLN A 67 -8.61 -0.21 13.34
CA GLN A 67 -9.63 0.03 12.32
C GLN A 67 -9.87 -1.22 11.47
N PHE A 68 -8.80 -1.98 11.17
CA PHE A 68 -8.89 -3.23 10.41
C PHE A 68 -7.95 -4.30 10.97
N ALA A 69 -8.42 -5.55 10.88
CA ALA A 69 -7.60 -6.74 11.03
C ALA A 69 -7.70 -7.55 9.74
N ALA A 70 -6.56 -8.00 9.23
CA ALA A 70 -6.50 -8.73 7.98
C ALA A 70 -5.55 -9.91 8.09
N SER A 71 -5.83 -10.97 7.36
CA SER A 71 -4.91 -12.07 7.09
C SER A 71 -4.72 -12.17 5.59
N ALA A 72 -3.47 -12.22 5.16
CA ALA A 72 -3.13 -12.47 3.78
C ALA A 72 -2.81 -13.96 3.60
N THR A 73 -3.49 -14.61 2.66
CA THR A 73 -3.25 -16.01 2.31
C THR A 73 -2.85 -16.07 0.84
N GLY A 74 -1.61 -16.49 0.61
CA GLY A 74 -1.01 -16.52 -0.72
C GLY A 74 -0.07 -15.33 -0.90
N ALA A 75 1.23 -15.62 -1.02
CA ALA A 75 2.19 -14.64 -1.50
C ALA A 75 2.03 -14.57 -3.02
N PRO A 76 1.45 -13.51 -3.61
CA PRO A 76 1.53 -13.32 -5.05
C PRO A 76 3.02 -13.18 -5.38
N ARG A 77 3.63 -14.28 -5.84
CA ARG A 77 4.99 -14.30 -6.41
C ARG A 77 4.94 -13.65 -7.78
N LEU A 78 4.55 -12.38 -7.82
CA LEU A 78 4.57 -11.59 -9.04
C LEU A 78 6.04 -11.27 -9.37
N ALA A 79 6.35 -11.30 -10.66
CA ALA A 79 7.69 -11.03 -11.15
C ALA A 79 8.17 -9.65 -10.64
N PRO A 80 9.46 -9.51 -10.24
CA PRO A 80 9.97 -8.35 -9.50
C PRO A 80 10.03 -7.01 -10.28
N PHE A 81 9.32 -6.88 -11.42
CA PHE A 81 9.66 -5.91 -12.46
C PHE A 81 8.50 -5.06 -13.02
N GLY A 82 7.31 -5.08 -12.41
CA GLY A 82 6.14 -4.36 -12.95
C GLY A 82 5.50 -3.36 -12.00
N ASN A 83 4.98 -2.26 -12.57
CA ASN A 83 4.02 -1.39 -11.87
C ASN A 83 2.75 -2.21 -11.56
N LEU A 84 2.26 -2.13 -10.32
CA LEU A 84 1.00 -2.76 -9.94
C LEU A 84 -0.15 -1.85 -10.37
N VAL A 85 -1.10 -2.41 -11.11
CA VAL A 85 -2.28 -1.69 -11.58
C VAL A 85 -3.52 -2.40 -11.07
N PHE A 86 -4.37 -1.68 -10.36
CA PHE A 86 -5.63 -2.18 -9.81
C PHE A 86 -6.79 -1.51 -10.54
N THR A 87 -7.60 -2.32 -11.25
CA THR A 87 -8.83 -1.83 -11.87
C THR A 87 -10.05 -2.50 -11.25
N PHE A 88 -10.98 -1.72 -10.73
CA PHE A 88 -12.17 -2.20 -10.03
C PHE A 88 -13.39 -1.34 -10.34
N ALA A 89 -14.59 -1.85 -10.00
CA ALA A 89 -15.83 -1.10 -10.09
C ALA A 89 -15.94 -0.16 -8.88
N ASN A 90 -16.06 1.13 -9.12
CA ASN A 90 -16.13 2.15 -8.08
C ASN A 90 -17.56 2.21 -7.51
N VAL A 91 -17.74 1.76 -6.28
CA VAL A 91 -19.10 1.72 -5.71
C VAL A 91 -19.64 3.12 -5.40
N ALA A 92 -18.76 4.11 -5.22
CA ALA A 92 -19.15 5.47 -4.87
C ALA A 92 -19.72 6.30 -6.04
N VAL A 93 -19.76 5.73 -7.25
CA VAL A 93 -20.31 6.38 -8.42
C VAL A 93 -21.79 6.06 -8.50
N THR A 94 -22.62 7.00 -8.06
CA THR A 94 -24.08 6.84 -7.99
C THR A 94 -24.81 7.35 -9.23
N ASP A 95 -24.22 8.24 -10.02
CA ASP A 95 -24.89 8.92 -11.14
C ASP A 95 -24.12 8.82 -12.46
N VAL A 96 -24.20 7.66 -13.13
CA VAL A 96 -23.69 7.54 -14.50
C VAL A 96 -24.82 7.12 -15.45
N LYS A 97 -25.26 8.09 -16.26
CA LYS A 97 -26.07 7.88 -17.47
C LYS A 97 -25.27 7.22 -18.63
N GLY A 98 -24.17 6.56 -18.30
CA GLY A 98 -23.15 6.07 -19.23
C GLY A 98 -22.93 4.56 -19.12
N SER A 99 -21.97 4.06 -19.90
CA SER A 99 -21.69 2.63 -20.06
C SER A 99 -21.03 2.03 -18.80
N VAL A 100 -21.05 0.70 -18.66
CA VAL A 100 -20.49 -0.03 -17.49
C VAL A 100 -19.02 0.31 -17.22
N ASP A 101 -18.26 0.74 -18.24
CA ASP A 101 -16.85 1.12 -18.11
C ASP A 101 -16.63 2.48 -17.42
N ASP A 102 -17.63 3.37 -17.45
CA ASP A 102 -17.53 4.69 -16.82
C ASP A 102 -17.47 4.60 -15.28
N ASN A 103 -17.84 3.43 -14.73
CA ASN A 103 -17.75 3.12 -13.32
C ASN A 103 -16.46 2.37 -12.92
N ARG A 104 -15.51 2.19 -13.84
CA ARG A 104 -14.22 1.61 -13.46
C ARG A 104 -13.24 2.69 -13.02
N VAL A 105 -12.51 2.41 -11.95
CA VAL A 105 -11.36 3.21 -11.53
C VAL A 105 -10.11 2.35 -11.67
N THR A 106 -9.05 2.94 -12.19
CA THR A 106 -7.74 2.33 -12.30
C THR A 106 -6.77 3.08 -11.41
N LEU A 107 -6.17 2.39 -10.45
CA LEU A 107 -5.13 2.91 -9.59
C LEU A 107 -3.79 2.28 -9.96
N GLU A 108 -2.77 3.10 -10.11
CA GLU A 108 -1.40 2.65 -10.32
C GLU A 108 -0.62 2.76 -9.01
N VAL A 109 0.21 1.76 -8.70
CA VAL A 109 1.13 1.83 -7.57
C VAL A 109 2.52 2.10 -8.11
N GLU A 110 3.01 3.30 -7.86
CA GLU A 110 4.35 3.73 -8.20
C GLU A 110 5.28 3.50 -6.99
N ARG A 111 6.30 2.67 -7.19
CA ARG A 111 7.32 2.42 -6.17
C ARG A 111 8.41 3.48 -6.21
N HIS A 112 8.69 4.06 -5.06
CA HIS A 112 9.73 5.04 -4.84
C HIS A 112 10.63 4.64 -3.67
N GLY A 113 11.86 5.15 -3.68
CA GLY A 113 12.83 4.96 -2.60
C GLY A 113 13.85 3.85 -2.87
N ARG A 114 15.10 4.13 -2.49
CA ARG A 114 16.23 3.18 -2.60
C ARG A 114 16.54 2.48 -1.27
N VAL A 115 16.33 3.19 -0.17
CA VAL A 115 16.74 2.79 1.19
C VAL A 115 15.53 2.45 2.06
N LEU A 116 14.55 3.35 2.09
CA LEU A 116 13.21 3.11 2.62
C LEU A 116 12.27 2.92 1.44
N GLU A 117 11.44 1.89 1.52
CA GLU A 117 10.40 1.64 0.53
C GLU A 117 9.24 2.61 0.73
N SER A 118 8.80 3.21 -0.38
CA SER A 118 7.60 4.06 -0.43
C SER A 118 6.82 3.75 -1.70
N PHE A 119 5.51 3.87 -1.62
CA PHE A 119 4.58 3.52 -2.68
C PHE A 119 3.53 4.61 -2.77
N ASP A 120 3.43 5.21 -3.94
CA ASP A 120 2.41 6.19 -4.26
C ASP A 120 1.26 5.45 -4.97
N ILE A 121 0.05 5.56 -4.42
CA ILE A 121 -1.17 5.02 -5.04
C ILE A 121 -1.80 6.17 -5.84
N VAL A 122 -1.86 5.99 -7.15
CA VAL A 122 -2.03 7.04 -8.13
C VAL A 122 -3.34 6.88 -8.89
N ASP A 123 -4.07 7.99 -8.99
CA ASP A 123 -5.24 8.17 -9.86
C ASP A 123 -4.89 9.20 -10.94
N GLY A 124 -4.46 8.73 -12.11
CA GLY A 124 -3.97 9.55 -13.21
C GLY A 124 -2.75 10.40 -12.83
N GLU A 125 -2.94 11.71 -12.70
CA GLU A 125 -1.88 12.70 -12.44
C GLU A 125 -1.69 13.07 -10.95
N ARG A 126 -2.48 12.46 -10.06
CA ARG A 126 -2.38 12.70 -8.61
C ARG A 126 -2.16 11.39 -7.87
N LYS A 127 -1.49 11.46 -6.72
CA LYS A 127 -1.53 10.36 -5.77
C LYS A 127 -2.62 10.61 -4.73
N VAL A 128 -3.43 9.60 -4.49
CA VAL A 128 -4.59 9.62 -3.57
C VAL A 128 -4.26 8.94 -2.25
N ALA A 129 -3.20 8.15 -2.22
CA ALA A 129 -2.61 7.64 -1.00
C ALA A 129 -1.10 7.42 -1.14
N GLU A 130 -0.43 7.36 0.00
CA GLU A 130 0.99 7.06 0.11
C GLU A 130 1.20 6.00 1.21
N VAL A 131 1.99 4.98 0.90
CA VAL A 131 2.41 3.95 1.85
C VAL A 131 3.92 4.02 1.96
N HIS A 132 4.48 4.12 3.16
CA HIS A 132 5.93 4.12 3.34
C HIS A 132 6.35 3.43 4.63
N GLU A 133 7.60 2.96 4.69
CA GLU A 133 8.16 2.44 5.92
C GLU A 133 8.12 3.49 7.04
N SER A 134 7.45 3.17 8.14
CA SER A 134 7.32 4.09 9.27
C SER A 134 8.67 4.30 9.93
N VAL A 135 9.13 5.53 10.07
CA VAL A 135 10.38 5.81 10.83
C VAL A 135 10.09 5.87 12.34
N GLN A 136 8.87 6.27 12.72
CA GLN A 136 8.48 6.45 14.12
C GLN A 136 8.22 5.12 14.82
N HIS A 137 7.60 4.17 14.12
CA HIS A 137 7.16 2.90 14.70
C HIS A 137 8.16 1.77 14.55
N ASN A 138 9.21 1.97 13.76
CA ASN A 138 10.27 0.99 13.53
C ASN A 138 11.50 1.34 14.38
N PRO A 139 11.76 0.63 15.49
CA PRO A 139 12.83 0.97 16.44
C PRO A 139 14.25 0.81 15.86
N LYS A 140 14.39 0.09 14.75
CA LYS A 140 15.64 -0.09 14.01
C LYS A 140 15.31 -0.11 12.54
N LEU A 141 15.90 0.75 11.72
CA LEU A 141 15.73 0.64 10.27
C LEU A 141 16.61 -0.52 9.77
N ALA A 142 16.00 -1.49 9.10
CA ALA A 142 16.72 -2.63 8.54
C ALA A 142 17.47 -2.21 7.26
N LEU A 143 18.56 -1.46 7.42
CA LEU A 143 19.31 -0.87 6.31
C LEU A 143 20.24 -1.88 5.60
N THR A 144 20.57 -3.00 6.24
CA THR A 144 21.45 -4.03 5.68
C THR A 144 20.71 -5.36 5.47
N PRO A 145 21.15 -6.23 4.55
CA PRO A 145 20.51 -7.53 4.31
C PRO A 145 20.36 -8.39 5.56
N ASN A 146 21.36 -8.38 6.45
CA ASN A 146 21.36 -9.21 7.65
C ASN A 146 20.37 -8.69 8.72
N THR A 147 20.18 -7.36 8.79
CA THR A 147 19.19 -6.74 9.69
C THR A 147 17.75 -6.87 9.19
N ARG A 148 17.55 -7.30 7.92
CA ARG A 148 16.22 -7.48 7.30
C ARG A 148 15.63 -8.87 7.54
N ARG A 149 16.46 -9.86 7.89
CA ARG A 149 15.98 -11.20 8.25
C ARG A 149 15.09 -11.13 9.48
N ASN A 150 13.87 -11.68 9.39
CA ASN A 150 12.85 -11.63 10.43
C ASN A 150 12.43 -10.20 10.83
N TYR A 151 12.72 -9.20 10.00
CA TYR A 151 12.35 -7.83 10.30
C TYR A 151 10.89 -7.58 9.90
N ARG A 152 10.12 -7.04 10.84
CA ARG A 152 8.70 -6.80 10.68
C ARG A 152 8.47 -5.33 10.40
N HIS A 153 8.38 -5.00 9.12
CA HIS A 153 8.23 -3.64 8.64
C HIS A 153 6.86 -3.08 9.06
N VAL A 154 6.85 -2.09 9.95
CA VAL A 154 5.65 -1.26 10.18
C VAL A 154 5.59 -0.20 9.09
N LEU A 155 4.43 -0.05 8.45
CA LEU A 155 4.20 0.94 7.40
C LEU A 155 3.22 2.02 7.87
N ASP A 156 3.48 3.26 7.46
CA ASP A 156 2.54 4.36 7.61
C ASP A 156 1.79 4.54 6.28
N ILE A 157 0.47 4.70 6.36
CA ILE A 157 -0.45 4.84 5.24
C ILE A 157 -1.13 6.21 5.37
N ILE A 158 -0.93 7.09 4.40
CA ILE A 158 -1.59 8.38 4.33
C ILE A 158 -2.64 8.34 3.24
N VAL A 159 -3.89 8.62 3.59
CA VAL A 159 -5.03 8.60 2.67
C VAL A 159 -5.63 10.00 2.56
N THR A 160 -5.92 10.46 1.34
CA THR A 160 -6.61 11.73 1.11
C THR A 160 -8.12 11.61 1.35
N PRO A 161 -8.83 12.71 1.67
CA PRO A 161 -10.29 12.74 1.68
C PRO A 161 -10.89 12.18 0.38
N GLY A 162 -12.09 11.60 0.46
CA GLY A 162 -12.82 11.02 -0.67
C GLY A 162 -12.34 9.64 -1.09
N VAL A 163 -11.44 9.00 -0.34
CA VAL A 163 -10.90 7.68 -0.65
C VAL A 163 -11.29 6.68 0.42
N ASP A 164 -11.64 5.46 0.00
CA ASP A 164 -11.93 4.33 0.87
C ASP A 164 -10.69 3.81 1.60
N LEU A 165 -10.73 3.88 2.94
CA LEU A 165 -9.65 3.40 3.81
C LEU A 165 -9.41 1.90 3.67
N SER A 166 -10.47 1.11 3.46
CA SER A 166 -10.38 -0.35 3.33
C SER A 166 -9.72 -0.75 2.01
N LEU A 167 -9.99 -0.02 0.93
CA LEU A 167 -9.32 -0.17 -0.37
C LEU A 167 -7.81 0.05 -0.25
N VAL A 168 -7.42 1.21 0.29
CA VAL A 168 -6.00 1.56 0.41
C VAL A 168 -5.28 0.60 1.35
N THR A 169 -5.93 0.19 2.43
CA THR A 169 -5.41 -0.81 3.37
C THR A 169 -5.12 -2.14 2.68
N ALA A 170 -6.03 -2.62 1.84
CA ALA A 170 -5.84 -3.86 1.09
C ALA A 170 -4.66 -3.75 0.11
N ILE A 171 -4.54 -2.63 -0.62
CA ILE A 171 -3.40 -2.36 -1.51
C ILE A 171 -2.09 -2.35 -0.70
N ALA A 172 -2.06 -1.69 0.45
CA ALA A 172 -0.88 -1.62 1.31
C ALA A 172 -0.42 -3.01 1.79
N ILE A 173 -1.36 -3.89 2.16
CA ILE A 173 -1.06 -5.27 2.54
C ILE A 173 -0.47 -6.05 1.36
N ILE A 174 -1.08 -5.96 0.17
CA ILE A 174 -0.59 -6.64 -1.04
C ILE A 174 0.83 -6.19 -1.38
N VAL A 175 1.08 -4.88 -1.37
CA VAL A 175 2.39 -4.30 -1.65
C VAL A 175 3.42 -4.70 -0.58
N SER A 176 3.02 -4.71 0.69
CA SER A 176 3.83 -5.18 1.81
C SER A 176 4.25 -6.64 1.61
N ASP A 177 3.32 -7.52 1.25
CA ASP A 177 3.61 -8.93 1.01
C ASP A 177 4.51 -9.15 -0.21
N ILE A 178 4.34 -8.37 -1.28
CA ILE A 178 5.20 -8.48 -2.48
C ILE A 178 6.65 -8.09 -2.16
N VAL A 179 6.84 -7.06 -1.33
CA VAL A 179 8.17 -6.48 -1.07
C VAL A 179 8.86 -7.06 0.16
N PHE A 180 8.09 -7.46 1.17
CA PHE A 180 8.60 -7.95 2.45
C PHE A 180 8.19 -9.40 2.76
N GLY A 181 7.29 -10.02 1.98
CA GLY A 181 6.71 -11.34 2.24
C GLY A 181 7.63 -12.54 1.97
N SER A 182 8.94 -12.40 2.15
CA SER A 182 9.88 -13.52 2.05
C SER A 182 11.02 -13.45 3.08
N GLU A 183 10.84 -14.16 4.20
CA GLU A 183 11.74 -15.19 4.76
C GLU A 183 11.15 -15.72 6.08
#